data_AF-A0A1Y6CGC2-F1
#
_entry.id   AF-A0A1Y6CGC2-F1
#
_cell.length_a   1.000
_cell.length_b   1.000
_cell.length_c   1.000
_cell.angle_alpha   90.00
_cell.angle_beta   90.00
_cell.angle_gamma   90.00
#
_symmetry.space_group_name_H-M   'P 1'
#
loop_
_entity.id
_entity.type
_entity.pdbx_description
1 polymer ?
#
loop_
_entity_poly.entity_id
_entity_poly.type
_entity_poly.pdbx_seq_one_letter_code
_entity_poly.pdbx_strand_id
1 'polypeptide(L)'
;MKVFQVLTTSLFCISLLSLSACKRGYNVDRPETDPTPTPPPEEQDKEFHGAGSSWNLSLDEDNNTFELVRSSNPEADPNLELSGDTTELSSGFIAFEVRSSSDLQVVELGDTFHGIRLGEELTVLSPNGAAPDQLLFLSRANNCPSSKVSTNWVLLKFADTLNTDEHVDGHYGLFEYSPLGETAIIENFYKLSEPEQAIDGIKVTDGTCDSSGILSAANRQIYFSQGSTAVIELAQTEDDITNGNSANTQFLVSLQQRSISAASDYDGKHIGLLRDSAKQGGEKVDLVKADCTSGECSISFVTDPENGSVETDTYTLRLPDEEKNIPNAGFVLGSLSNSQNAAGTSVCTINTDYAGASKHFFACVGYSPGDDGQFTHMFLVSE
;
A
#
# COMPACT_ATOMS: atom_id res chain seq x y z
N MET A 1 33.72 -52.33 -61.25
CA MET A 1 32.49 -52.91 -61.83
C MET A 1 31.50 -53.14 -60.69
N LYS A 2 30.32 -52.50 -60.74
CA LYS A 2 29.09 -52.73 -59.91
C LYS A 2 29.25 -52.49 -58.38
N VAL A 3 28.73 -51.40 -57.77
CA VAL A 3 27.33 -50.97 -57.49
C VAL A 3 26.68 -51.76 -56.34
N PHE A 4 25.91 -51.02 -55.50
CA PHE A 4 24.97 -51.36 -54.40
C PHE A 4 25.54 -51.28 -52.96
N GLN A 5 24.84 -50.78 -51.94
CA GLN A 5 23.77 -49.77 -51.72
C GLN A 5 23.50 -49.81 -50.20
N VAL A 6 23.22 -48.64 -49.60
CA VAL A 6 22.24 -48.39 -48.51
C VAL A 6 22.35 -49.18 -47.19
N LEU A 7 22.63 -48.46 -46.09
CA LEU A 7 21.66 -48.28 -44.99
C LEU A 7 22.02 -47.05 -44.16
N THR A 8 21.33 -45.95 -44.42
CA THR A 8 21.27 -44.75 -43.56
C THR A 8 20.16 -44.96 -42.54
N THR A 9 20.51 -45.03 -41.26
CA THR A 9 19.55 -44.98 -40.16
C THR A 9 19.69 -43.64 -39.44
N SER A 10 18.56 -42.92 -39.44
CA SER A 10 18.32 -41.62 -38.85
C SER A 10 18.70 -41.53 -37.37
N LEU A 11 19.35 -40.43 -36.98
CA LEU A 11 19.19 -39.86 -35.64
C LEU A 11 18.91 -38.35 -35.80
N PHE A 12 17.63 -38.02 -35.79
CA PHE A 12 17.13 -36.66 -35.82
C PHE A 12 17.08 -36.18 -34.36
N CYS A 13 18.14 -35.52 -33.89
CA CYS A 13 18.11 -34.78 -32.62
C CYS A 13 17.30 -33.50 -32.83
N ILE A 14 15.99 -33.57 -32.61
CA ILE A 14 15.17 -32.39 -32.39
C ILE A 14 15.48 -31.92 -30.96
N SER A 15 16.32 -30.91 -30.86
CA SER A 15 16.44 -30.07 -29.67
C SER A 15 15.08 -29.41 -29.41
N LEU A 16 14.34 -29.96 -28.46
CA LEU A 16 13.18 -29.34 -27.84
C LEU A 16 13.67 -28.03 -27.18
N LEU A 17 13.42 -26.92 -27.87
CA LEU A 17 13.37 -25.61 -27.28
C LEU A 17 12.29 -25.65 -26.19
N SER A 18 12.74 -25.59 -24.95
CA SER A 18 11.92 -25.30 -23.78
C SER A 18 11.26 -23.94 -23.98
N LEU A 19 10.02 -23.95 -24.48
CA LEU A 19 9.11 -22.83 -24.34
C LEU A 19 8.86 -22.65 -22.84
N SER A 20 9.51 -21.65 -22.24
CA SER A 20 9.07 -21.06 -20.98
C SER A 20 7.60 -20.69 -21.14
N ALA A 21 6.75 -21.38 -20.38
CA ALA A 21 5.33 -21.09 -20.32
C ALA A 21 5.14 -19.65 -19.83
N CYS A 22 4.65 -18.77 -20.70
CA CYS A 22 4.01 -17.55 -20.24
C CYS A 22 2.85 -17.96 -19.33
N LYS A 23 2.90 -17.62 -18.03
CA LYS A 23 1.73 -17.70 -17.14
C LYS A 23 0.65 -16.83 -17.77
N ARG A 24 -0.42 -17.47 -18.23
CA ARG A 24 -1.55 -16.81 -18.87
C ARG A 24 -2.40 -16.18 -17.75
N GLY A 25 -2.13 -14.92 -17.42
CA GLY A 25 -3.05 -14.10 -16.64
C GLY A 25 -4.37 -14.00 -17.40
N TYR A 26 -5.48 -14.30 -16.73
CA TYR A 26 -6.81 -14.25 -17.33
C TYR A 26 -7.22 -12.78 -17.46
N ASN A 27 -7.05 -12.19 -18.66
CA ASN A 27 -7.54 -10.86 -18.97
C ASN A 27 -9.01 -10.99 -19.41
N VAL A 28 -9.92 -10.32 -18.72
CA VAL A 28 -11.35 -10.29 -19.11
C VAL A 28 -11.45 -9.43 -20.37
N ASP A 29 -11.95 -10.01 -21.46
CA ASP A 29 -12.06 -9.42 -22.81
C ASP A 29 -12.33 -7.90 -22.80
N ARG A 30 -11.27 -7.11 -23.01
CA ARG A 30 -11.31 -5.67 -23.27
C ARG A 30 -10.28 -5.38 -24.37
N PRO A 31 -10.57 -4.52 -25.37
CA PRO A 31 -9.57 -4.17 -26.37
C PRO A 31 -8.40 -3.45 -25.68
N GLU A 32 -7.26 -4.12 -25.60
CA GLU A 32 -5.97 -3.55 -25.17
C GLU A 32 -5.54 -2.49 -26.18
N THR A 33 -5.83 -1.24 -25.87
CA THR A 33 -4.97 -0.14 -26.26
C THR A 33 -4.26 0.32 -25.00
N ASP A 34 -3.18 -0.36 -24.63
CA ASP A 34 -2.24 0.19 -23.66
C ASP A 34 -1.70 1.50 -24.27
N PRO A 35 -1.97 2.68 -23.66
CA PRO A 35 -1.33 3.89 -24.11
C PRO A 35 0.18 3.70 -23.93
N THR A 36 0.93 3.88 -25.01
CA THR A 36 2.39 3.93 -24.95
C THR A 36 2.78 5.00 -23.92
N PRO A 37 3.60 4.66 -22.89
CA PRO A 37 4.01 5.64 -21.90
C PRO A 37 4.72 6.78 -22.63
N THR A 38 4.18 7.99 -22.51
CA THR A 38 4.92 9.18 -22.91
C THR A 38 6.04 9.33 -21.87
N PRO A 39 7.32 9.39 -22.28
CA PRO A 39 8.40 9.60 -21.32
C PRO A 39 8.11 10.89 -20.53
N PRO A 40 8.27 10.90 -19.20
CA PRO A 40 8.06 12.10 -18.42
C PRO A 40 8.96 13.23 -18.94
N PRO A 41 8.54 14.51 -18.82
CA PRO A 41 9.46 15.64 -19.02
C PRO A 41 10.69 15.52 -18.11
N GLU A 42 11.81 16.16 -18.48
CA GLU A 42 13.07 16.20 -17.72
C GLU A 42 12.84 16.40 -16.20
N GLU A 43 13.55 15.57 -15.40
CA GLU A 43 13.81 15.64 -13.94
C GLU A 43 12.97 16.70 -13.18
N GLN A 44 11.73 16.32 -12.84
CA GLN A 44 10.96 17.02 -11.82
C GLN A 44 11.10 16.27 -10.51
N ASP A 45 11.24 17.03 -9.41
CA ASP A 45 11.08 16.52 -8.05
C ASP A 45 9.82 15.65 -7.97
N LYS A 46 9.95 14.48 -7.33
CA LYS A 46 8.81 13.57 -7.18
C LYS A 46 7.97 14.06 -6.02
N GLU A 47 6.80 14.62 -6.33
CA GLU A 47 5.81 15.02 -5.34
C GLU A 47 4.87 13.86 -4.98
N PHE A 48 4.53 13.75 -3.70
CA PHE A 48 3.57 12.79 -3.16
C PHE A 48 2.61 13.48 -2.21
N HIS A 49 1.32 13.16 -2.31
CA HIS A 49 0.26 13.72 -1.48
C HIS A 49 -0.35 12.66 -0.57
N GLY A 50 -0.74 13.05 0.64
CA GLY A 50 -1.41 12.14 1.57
C GLY A 50 -2.48 12.80 2.41
N ALA A 51 -3.28 11.91 3.00
CA ALA A 51 -4.42 12.21 3.84
C ALA A 51 -4.03 12.46 5.31
N GLY A 52 -5.01 12.94 6.09
CA GLY A 52 -4.87 13.15 7.53
C GLY A 52 -4.17 14.44 7.87
N SER A 53 -4.86 15.54 7.50
CA SER A 53 -4.25 16.80 7.07
C SER A 53 -3.60 16.65 5.68
N SER A 54 -3.45 17.73 4.94
CA SER A 54 -2.84 17.67 3.61
C SER A 54 -1.33 17.57 3.76
N TRP A 55 -0.78 16.39 3.49
CA TRP A 55 0.66 16.17 3.48
C TRP A 55 1.19 16.22 2.06
N ASN A 56 2.33 16.88 1.87
CA ASN A 56 3.09 16.89 0.62
C ASN A 56 4.55 16.52 0.89
N LEU A 57 5.03 15.44 0.28
CA LEU A 57 6.44 15.06 0.26
C LEU A 57 7.00 15.33 -1.12
N SER A 58 8.01 16.18 -1.20
CA SER A 58 8.83 16.38 -2.40
C SER A 58 10.16 15.68 -2.22
N LEU A 59 10.54 14.83 -3.18
CA LEU A 59 11.82 14.13 -3.23
C LEU A 59 12.68 14.65 -4.36
N ASP A 60 13.85 15.17 -4.02
CA ASP A 60 14.93 15.50 -4.94
C ASP A 60 15.92 14.32 -4.93
N GLU A 61 15.77 13.42 -5.89
CA GLU A 61 16.58 12.20 -5.99
C GLU A 61 18.02 12.49 -6.43
N ASP A 62 18.27 13.63 -7.09
CA ASP A 62 19.60 14.00 -7.57
C ASP A 62 20.48 14.51 -6.43
N ASN A 63 19.88 15.30 -5.53
CA ASN A 63 20.56 15.82 -4.35
C ASN A 63 20.39 14.94 -3.12
N ASN A 64 19.56 13.89 -3.18
CA ASN A 64 19.17 13.04 -2.05
C ASN A 64 18.62 13.87 -0.89
N THR A 65 17.66 14.73 -1.19
CA THR A 65 17.00 15.59 -0.19
C THR A 65 15.49 15.42 -0.24
N PHE A 66 14.82 15.83 0.84
CA PHE A 66 13.36 15.87 0.90
C PHE A 66 12.85 17.18 1.48
N GLU A 67 11.61 17.48 1.13
CA GLU A 67 10.76 18.45 1.82
C GLU A 67 9.43 17.75 2.17
N LEU A 68 9.01 17.82 3.43
CA LEU A 68 7.74 17.29 3.91
C LEU A 68 6.94 18.42 4.55
N VAL A 69 5.82 18.75 3.92
CA VAL A 69 4.93 19.84 4.29
C VAL A 69 3.61 19.27 4.78
N ARG A 70 3.07 19.85 5.87
CA ARG A 70 1.71 19.60 6.34
C ARG A 70 0.92 20.90 6.34
N SER A 71 -0.27 20.86 5.74
CA SER A 71 -1.27 21.93 5.77
C SER A 71 -2.60 21.38 6.28
N SER A 72 -3.50 22.26 6.73
CA SER A 72 -4.86 21.84 7.12
C SER A 72 -5.64 21.23 5.96
N ASN A 73 -5.49 21.79 4.76
CA ASN A 73 -6.07 21.27 3.51
C ASN A 73 -5.11 21.63 2.34
N PRO A 74 -5.34 21.11 1.12
CA PRO A 74 -4.42 21.34 -0.02
C PRO A 74 -4.24 22.80 -0.44
N GLU A 75 -5.16 23.71 -0.08
CA GLU A 75 -5.10 25.13 -0.44
C GLU A 75 -4.60 26.02 0.71
N ALA A 76 -4.38 25.46 1.91
CA ALA A 76 -4.01 26.20 3.10
C ALA A 76 -2.51 26.39 3.24
N ASP A 77 -2.12 27.48 3.94
CA ASP A 77 -0.72 27.72 4.32
C ASP A 77 -0.17 26.55 5.16
N PRO A 78 1.12 26.20 4.99
CA PRO A 78 1.79 25.19 5.81
C PRO A 78 1.71 25.49 7.30
N ASN A 79 1.42 24.45 8.09
CA ASN A 79 1.50 24.48 9.55
C ASN A 79 2.68 23.65 10.11
N LEU A 80 3.33 22.85 9.27
CA LEU A 80 4.60 22.18 9.54
C LEU A 80 5.36 22.04 8.22
N GLU A 81 6.65 22.35 8.25
CA GLU A 81 7.57 22.18 7.12
C GLU A 81 8.83 21.51 7.68
N LEU A 82 9.21 20.38 7.11
CA LEU A 82 10.43 19.66 7.40
C LEU A 82 11.26 19.58 6.13
N SER A 83 12.57 19.73 6.23
CA SER A 83 13.45 19.41 5.12
C SER A 83 14.71 18.73 5.60
N GLY A 84 15.34 17.94 4.74
CA GLY A 84 16.48 17.14 5.14
C GLY A 84 17.07 16.27 4.05
N ASP A 85 17.89 15.32 4.49
CA ASP A 85 18.58 14.37 3.62
C ASP A 85 17.81 13.05 3.55
N THR A 86 17.81 12.42 2.38
CA THR A 86 17.30 11.07 2.19
C THR A 86 18.45 10.08 2.00
N THR A 87 18.30 8.87 2.50
CA THR A 87 19.27 7.79 2.28
C THR A 87 18.55 6.47 2.12
N GLU A 88 18.73 5.82 0.97
CA GLU A 88 18.33 4.43 0.79
C GLU A 88 19.32 3.51 1.52
N LEU A 89 18.83 2.83 2.55
CA LEU A 89 19.64 1.96 3.40
C LEU A 89 19.90 0.63 2.69
N SER A 90 20.97 -0.06 3.11
CA SER A 90 21.30 -1.40 2.57
C SER A 90 20.22 -2.45 2.84
N SER A 91 19.36 -2.18 3.81
CA SER A 91 18.18 -2.97 4.15
C SER A 91 16.98 -2.71 3.24
N GLY A 92 17.03 -1.71 2.36
CA GLY A 92 15.97 -1.29 1.44
C GLY A 92 14.98 -0.25 2.01
N PHE A 93 15.08 0.08 3.30
CA PHE A 93 14.33 1.21 3.87
C PHE A 93 14.90 2.54 3.39
N ILE A 94 14.06 3.57 3.36
CA ILE A 94 14.51 4.95 3.15
C ILE A 94 14.53 5.66 4.50
N ALA A 95 15.68 6.23 4.86
CA ALA A 95 15.84 7.10 6.01
C ALA A 95 15.70 8.57 5.59
N PHE A 96 15.03 9.35 6.45
CA PHE A 96 14.78 10.77 6.26
C PHE A 96 15.34 11.53 7.48
N GLU A 97 16.52 12.12 7.35
CA GLU A 97 17.18 12.85 8.43
C GLU A 97 16.82 14.34 8.36
N VAL A 98 16.15 14.86 9.40
CA VAL A 98 15.64 16.23 9.46
C VAL A 98 16.78 17.23 9.67
N ARG A 99 16.95 18.16 8.72
CA ARG A 99 17.92 19.27 8.78
C ARG A 99 17.29 20.63 9.09
N SER A 100 16.01 20.79 8.79
CA SER A 100 15.21 21.98 9.08
C SER A 100 13.81 21.58 9.52
N SER A 101 13.23 22.34 10.44
CA SER A 101 11.84 22.21 10.88
C SER A 101 11.27 23.59 11.19
N SER A 102 10.04 23.86 10.75
CA SER A 102 9.30 25.07 11.13
C SER A 102 8.75 25.00 12.57
N ASP A 103 8.71 23.80 13.17
CA ASP A 103 8.30 23.59 14.56
C ASP A 103 9.23 22.60 15.29
N LEU A 104 10.24 23.15 15.96
CA LEU A 104 11.23 22.39 16.75
C LEU A 104 10.67 21.81 18.06
N GLN A 105 9.40 22.09 18.42
CA GLN A 105 8.75 21.43 19.56
C GLN A 105 8.12 20.09 19.15
N VAL A 106 7.89 19.90 17.84
CA VAL A 106 7.24 18.73 17.27
C VAL A 106 8.28 17.74 16.73
N VAL A 107 9.30 18.24 16.03
CA VAL A 107 10.39 17.44 15.42
C VAL A 107 11.72 18.14 15.64
N GLU A 108 12.69 17.44 16.22
CA GLU A 108 14.04 17.96 16.48
C GLU A 108 14.96 17.80 15.25
N LEU A 109 16.00 18.65 15.17
CA LEU A 109 17.00 18.50 14.11
C LEU A 109 17.86 17.27 14.37
N GLY A 110 18.09 16.48 13.32
CA GLY A 110 18.75 15.17 13.40
C GLY A 110 17.78 14.01 13.69
N ASP A 111 16.50 14.29 13.95
CA ASP A 111 15.49 13.24 13.99
C ASP A 111 15.47 12.52 12.64
N THR A 112 15.41 11.19 12.72
CA THR A 112 15.33 10.34 11.54
C THR A 112 14.04 9.55 11.60
N PHE A 113 13.24 9.64 10.54
CA PHE A 113 12.12 8.73 10.33
C PHE A 113 12.39 7.83 9.14
N HIS A 114 11.64 6.73 9.05
CA HIS A 114 11.87 5.69 8.05
C HIS A 114 10.61 5.48 7.21
N GLY A 115 10.81 5.00 5.99
CA GLY A 115 9.72 4.62 5.12
C GLY A 115 10.08 3.49 4.18
N ILE A 116 9.05 2.99 3.53
CA ILE A 116 9.15 2.09 2.38
C ILE A 116 8.53 2.79 1.17
N ARG A 117 9.07 2.49 -0.01
CA ARG A 117 8.56 3.02 -1.26
C ARG A 117 8.17 1.88 -2.19
N LEU A 118 7.02 2.02 -2.81
CA LEU A 118 6.46 1.05 -3.74
C LEU A 118 6.53 1.62 -5.15
N GLY A 119 7.61 1.28 -5.86
CA GLY A 119 7.89 1.84 -7.17
C GLY A 119 7.99 3.37 -7.11
N GLU A 120 7.27 4.05 -7.99
CA GLU A 120 7.16 5.52 -7.96
C GLU A 120 5.80 6.01 -7.46
N GLU A 121 4.89 5.11 -7.06
CA GLU A 121 3.46 5.45 -6.89
C GLU A 121 3.06 5.75 -5.45
N LEU A 122 3.74 5.14 -4.48
CA LEU A 122 3.34 5.20 -3.08
C LEU A 122 4.57 5.18 -2.19
N THR A 123 4.60 6.11 -1.24
CA THR A 123 5.56 6.14 -0.14
C THR A 123 4.77 5.97 1.16
N VAL A 124 5.24 5.08 2.03
CA VAL A 124 4.66 4.89 3.36
C VAL A 124 5.71 5.26 4.39
N LEU A 125 5.42 6.26 5.22
CA LEU A 125 6.32 6.75 6.25
C LEU A 125 5.85 6.33 7.64
N SER A 126 6.81 6.10 8.52
CA SER A 126 6.63 5.98 9.97
C SER A 126 7.27 7.22 10.62
N PRO A 127 6.55 8.35 10.71
CA PRO A 127 7.12 9.58 11.28
C PRO A 127 7.37 9.41 12.78
N ASN A 128 8.54 9.86 13.24
CA ASN A 128 8.86 9.97 14.66
C ASN A 128 8.34 11.31 15.20
N GLY A 129 7.62 11.29 16.34
CA GLY A 129 7.23 12.51 17.08
C GLY A 129 5.76 12.96 16.96
N ALA A 130 5.26 13.52 18.07
CA ALA A 130 3.98 14.23 18.38
C ALA A 130 2.62 13.68 17.92
N ALA A 131 2.53 12.83 16.90
CA ALA A 131 1.34 12.04 16.56
C ALA A 131 1.74 10.57 16.26
N PRO A 132 2.44 9.89 17.21
CA PRO A 132 3.32 8.74 16.95
C PRO A 132 2.63 7.40 16.61
N ASP A 133 1.34 7.44 16.27
CA ASP A 133 0.51 6.25 16.23
C ASP A 133 -0.07 5.97 14.84
N GLN A 134 0.33 6.67 13.78
CA GLN A 134 -0.25 6.50 12.43
C GLN A 134 0.83 6.47 11.35
N LEU A 135 0.68 5.51 10.43
CA LEU A 135 1.44 5.43 9.20
C LEU A 135 0.96 6.53 8.25
N LEU A 136 1.89 7.24 7.62
CA LEU A 136 1.56 8.25 6.63
C LEU A 136 1.69 7.65 5.22
N PHE A 137 0.56 7.55 4.52
CA PHE A 137 0.49 7.05 3.15
C PHE A 137 0.46 8.24 2.19
N LEU A 138 1.45 8.29 1.30
CA LEU A 138 1.65 9.36 0.35
C LEU A 138 1.61 8.79 -1.06
N SER A 139 0.55 9.06 -1.81
CA SER A 139 0.44 8.69 -3.23
C SER A 139 1.17 9.71 -4.10
N ARG A 140 1.81 9.25 -5.18
CA ARG A 140 2.50 10.14 -6.12
C ARG A 140 1.50 11.14 -6.71
N ALA A 141 1.83 12.43 -6.62
CA ALA A 141 1.07 13.49 -7.25
C ALA A 141 0.99 13.23 -8.76
N ASN A 142 -0.23 13.18 -9.29
CA ASN A 142 -0.48 13.06 -10.72
C ASN A 142 -1.90 13.53 -11.03
N ASN A 143 -2.27 13.64 -12.30
CA ASN A 143 -3.64 13.96 -12.68
C ASN A 143 -4.60 12.83 -12.25
N CYS A 144 -5.85 13.21 -12.03
CA CYS A 144 -6.93 12.25 -11.80
C CYS A 144 -7.02 11.19 -12.91
N PRO A 145 -7.42 9.94 -12.58
CA PRO A 145 -7.47 8.87 -13.56
C PRO A 145 -8.35 9.20 -14.77
N SER A 146 -7.82 9.14 -15.98
CA SER A 146 -8.61 9.39 -17.21
C SER A 146 -9.46 8.20 -17.63
N SER A 147 -9.32 7.06 -16.95
CA SER A 147 -10.07 5.82 -17.17
C SER A 147 -10.70 5.31 -15.88
N LYS A 148 -11.67 4.41 -16.01
CA LYS A 148 -12.25 3.74 -14.84
C LYS A 148 -11.18 3.00 -14.05
N VAL A 149 -11.20 3.17 -12.73
CA VAL A 149 -10.37 2.46 -11.76
C VAL A 149 -11.26 1.49 -10.99
N SER A 150 -10.77 0.27 -10.74
CA SER A 150 -11.39 -0.73 -9.88
C SER A 150 -10.28 -1.45 -9.12
N THR A 151 -10.39 -1.45 -7.79
CA THR A 151 -9.28 -1.74 -6.86
C THR A 151 -9.80 -2.40 -5.60
N ASN A 152 -8.89 -3.04 -4.88
CA ASN A 152 -9.13 -3.50 -3.52
C ASN A 152 -8.70 -2.39 -2.57
N TRP A 153 -9.47 -2.10 -1.52
CA TRP A 153 -8.99 -1.25 -0.44
C TRP A 153 -8.90 -2.00 0.89
N VAL A 154 -7.99 -1.53 1.74
CA VAL A 154 -7.88 -1.93 3.14
C VAL A 154 -7.93 -0.69 4.02
N LEU A 155 -8.55 -0.83 5.18
CA LEU A 155 -8.59 0.19 6.22
C LEU A 155 -7.19 0.38 6.81
N LEU A 156 -6.81 1.63 7.08
CA LEU A 156 -5.56 2.04 7.74
C LEU A 156 -5.80 2.61 9.13
N LYS A 157 -6.94 3.26 9.32
CA LYS A 157 -7.36 3.89 10.58
C LYS A 157 -8.87 3.84 10.69
N PHE A 158 -9.34 3.38 11.85
CA PHE A 158 -10.74 3.44 12.22
C PHE A 158 -11.07 4.78 12.88
N ALA A 159 -12.26 5.30 12.63
CA ALA A 159 -12.80 6.46 13.34
C ALA A 159 -13.59 5.98 14.56
N ASP A 160 -13.43 6.63 15.71
CA ASP A 160 -14.10 6.23 16.95
C ASP A 160 -15.63 6.38 16.86
N THR A 161 -16.13 7.38 16.11
CA THR A 161 -17.56 7.68 16.00
C THR A 161 -17.91 8.42 14.69
N LEU A 162 -18.15 7.74 13.57
CA LEU A 162 -18.74 8.43 12.40
C LEU A 162 -20.26 8.51 12.51
N ASN A 163 -20.86 9.47 11.80
CA ASN A 163 -22.30 9.48 11.58
C ASN A 163 -22.69 8.19 10.83
N THR A 164 -23.80 7.56 11.20
CA THR A 164 -24.16 6.19 10.75
C THR A 164 -24.32 6.05 9.24
N ASP A 165 -24.63 7.15 8.55
CA ASP A 165 -24.86 7.15 7.10
C ASP A 165 -23.55 7.17 6.30
N GLU A 166 -22.40 7.36 6.96
CA GLU A 166 -21.10 7.54 6.34
C GLU A 166 -20.01 6.64 6.95
N HIS A 167 -20.39 5.79 7.89
CA HIS A 167 -19.47 4.89 8.56
C HIS A 167 -19.16 3.67 7.69
N VAL A 168 -17.87 3.48 7.38
CA VAL A 168 -17.40 2.19 6.84
C VAL A 168 -17.29 1.22 8.01
N ASP A 169 -18.30 0.37 8.17
CA ASP A 169 -18.30 -0.75 9.11
C ASP A 169 -17.30 -1.85 8.69
N GLY A 170 -16.81 -1.80 7.45
CA GLY A 170 -15.86 -2.74 6.87
C GLY A 170 -14.40 -2.44 7.22
N HIS A 171 -13.56 -3.44 7.04
CA HIS A 171 -12.11 -3.34 7.20
C HIS A 171 -11.39 -3.42 5.85
N TYR A 172 -12.07 -3.94 4.82
CA TYR A 172 -11.58 -4.04 3.44
C TYR A 172 -12.76 -4.18 2.49
N GLY A 173 -12.52 -4.00 1.19
CA GLY A 173 -13.56 -4.07 0.16
C GLY A 173 -13.09 -3.59 -1.21
N LEU A 174 -14.02 -3.13 -2.04
CA LEU A 174 -13.75 -2.64 -3.38
C LEU A 174 -13.89 -1.12 -3.47
N PHE A 175 -13.02 -0.51 -4.26
CA PHE A 175 -13.10 0.89 -4.62
C PHE A 175 -13.13 1.05 -6.13
N GLU A 176 -14.10 1.79 -6.61
CA GLU A 176 -14.25 2.16 -8.01
C GLU A 176 -14.21 3.67 -8.19
N TYR A 177 -13.60 4.12 -9.28
CA TYR A 177 -13.71 5.50 -9.74
C TYR A 177 -14.07 5.54 -11.22
N SER A 178 -15.02 6.40 -11.58
CA SER A 178 -15.42 6.67 -12.94
C SER A 178 -15.15 8.14 -13.27
N PRO A 179 -14.23 8.45 -14.20
CA PRO A 179 -14.02 9.83 -14.66
C PRO A 179 -15.23 10.37 -15.42
N LEU A 180 -16.01 9.47 -16.04
CA LEU A 180 -17.32 9.81 -16.58
C LEU A 180 -18.28 10.06 -15.40
N GLY A 181 -18.41 11.33 -15.02
CA GLY A 181 -19.22 11.79 -13.89
C GLY A 181 -18.48 11.93 -12.55
N GLU A 182 -17.13 11.86 -12.56
CA GLU A 182 -16.27 12.06 -11.38
C GLU A 182 -16.78 11.36 -10.11
N THR A 183 -17.28 10.14 -10.28
CA THR A 183 -17.93 9.39 -9.22
C THR A 183 -16.98 8.36 -8.65
N ALA A 184 -16.79 8.39 -7.33
CA ALA A 184 -16.11 7.36 -6.58
C ALA A 184 -17.13 6.48 -5.84
N ILE A 185 -16.83 5.21 -5.67
CA ILE A 185 -17.70 4.26 -4.97
C ILE A 185 -16.81 3.39 -4.09
N ILE A 186 -17.12 3.32 -2.80
CA ILE A 186 -16.48 2.40 -1.87
C ILE A 186 -17.54 1.35 -1.55
N GLU A 187 -17.43 0.17 -2.13
CA GLU A 187 -18.46 -0.85 -2.07
C GLU A 187 -17.95 -2.19 -1.59
N ASN A 188 -18.91 -3.10 -1.33
CA ASN A 188 -18.64 -4.45 -0.85
C ASN A 188 -17.71 -4.41 0.36
N PHE A 189 -18.16 -3.79 1.44
CA PHE A 189 -17.43 -3.79 2.70
C PHE A 189 -17.43 -5.21 3.28
N TYR A 190 -16.32 -5.59 3.90
CA TYR A 190 -16.21 -6.87 4.59
C TYR A 190 -15.63 -6.65 5.99
N LYS A 191 -16.12 -7.41 6.96
CA LYS A 191 -15.62 -7.37 8.34
C LYS A 191 -14.61 -8.50 8.55
N LEU A 192 -13.56 -8.26 9.35
CA LEU A 192 -12.64 -9.33 9.74
C LEU A 192 -13.34 -10.46 10.52
N SER A 193 -14.43 -10.15 11.22
CA SER A 193 -15.29 -11.14 11.90
C SER A 193 -16.20 -11.94 10.94
N GLU A 194 -16.47 -11.41 9.75
CA GLU A 194 -17.38 -11.97 8.75
C GLU A 194 -16.80 -11.79 7.33
N PRO A 195 -15.63 -12.40 7.03
CA PRO A 195 -14.81 -12.01 5.89
C PRO A 195 -15.39 -12.37 4.50
N GLU A 196 -16.39 -13.24 4.46
CA GLU A 196 -17.06 -13.66 3.22
C GLU A 196 -18.39 -12.94 2.99
N GLN A 197 -18.90 -12.23 4.00
CA GLN A 197 -20.20 -11.58 3.93
C GLN A 197 -20.02 -10.09 3.62
N ALA A 198 -20.37 -9.71 2.40
CA ALA A 198 -20.41 -8.31 2.02
C ALA A 198 -21.51 -7.58 2.82
N ILE A 199 -21.20 -6.37 3.26
CA ILE A 199 -22.17 -5.39 3.76
C ILE A 199 -22.23 -4.19 2.79
N ASP A 200 -23.35 -3.47 2.83
CA ASP A 200 -23.71 -2.42 1.86
C ASP A 200 -22.65 -1.33 1.73
N GLY A 201 -22.29 -0.95 0.50
CA GLY A 201 -21.31 0.09 0.18
C GLY A 201 -21.74 1.53 0.49
N ILE A 202 -20.77 2.45 0.49
CA ILE A 202 -20.98 3.90 0.46
C ILE A 202 -20.67 4.42 -0.94
N LYS A 203 -21.65 5.06 -1.56
CA LYS A 203 -21.43 5.83 -2.79
C LYS A 203 -20.78 7.17 -2.44
N VAL A 204 -19.68 7.51 -3.09
CA VAL A 204 -18.97 8.80 -2.93
C VAL A 204 -19.24 9.65 -4.18
N THR A 205 -20.37 10.36 -4.21
CA THR A 205 -20.82 11.11 -5.40
C THR A 205 -20.43 12.59 -5.43
N ASP A 206 -20.24 13.07 -6.67
CA ASP A 206 -20.16 14.46 -7.15
C ASP A 206 -19.00 15.31 -6.59
N GLY A 207 -17.80 14.73 -6.52
CA GLY A 207 -16.58 15.49 -6.24
C GLY A 207 -16.08 16.28 -7.44
N THR A 208 -15.13 17.19 -7.21
CA THR A 208 -14.31 17.80 -8.26
C THR A 208 -12.90 17.26 -8.15
N CYS A 209 -12.40 16.71 -9.26
CA CYS A 209 -11.06 16.18 -9.37
C CYS A 209 -10.11 17.24 -9.95
N ASP A 210 -9.08 17.61 -9.19
CA ASP A 210 -8.12 18.64 -9.62
C ASP A 210 -6.96 18.07 -10.46
N SER A 211 -6.09 18.97 -10.93
CA SER A 211 -4.89 18.59 -11.69
C SER A 211 -3.81 17.89 -10.86
N SER A 212 -3.92 17.94 -9.54
CA SER A 212 -3.01 17.28 -8.59
C SER A 212 -3.48 15.88 -8.22
N GLY A 213 -4.60 15.42 -8.78
CA GLY A 213 -5.10 14.06 -8.56
C GLY A 213 -5.94 13.93 -7.31
N ILE A 214 -6.43 15.05 -6.78
CA ILE A 214 -7.21 15.08 -5.56
C ILE A 214 -8.68 15.26 -5.94
N LEU A 215 -9.49 14.25 -5.61
CA LEU A 215 -10.95 14.34 -5.69
C LEU A 215 -11.49 14.73 -4.32
N SER A 216 -12.04 15.94 -4.22
CA SER A 216 -12.68 16.44 -3.00
C SER A 216 -14.20 16.42 -3.15
N ALA A 217 -14.91 15.85 -2.17
CA ALA A 217 -16.37 15.77 -2.15
C ALA A 217 -16.90 15.78 -0.71
N ALA A 218 -17.57 16.86 -0.28
CA ALA A 218 -18.12 17.00 1.07
C ALA A 218 -17.07 16.66 2.15
N ASN A 219 -17.32 15.65 2.98
CA ASN A 219 -16.43 15.14 4.02
C ASN A 219 -15.42 14.08 3.55
N ARG A 220 -15.15 14.01 2.24
CA ARG A 220 -14.21 13.03 1.65
C ARG A 220 -13.13 13.69 0.82
N GLN A 221 -11.93 13.12 0.89
CA GLN A 221 -10.82 13.42 -0.03
C GLN A 221 -10.19 12.13 -0.52
N ILE A 222 -9.90 12.06 -1.83
CA ILE A 222 -9.26 10.90 -2.45
C ILE A 222 -8.04 11.39 -3.21
N TYR A 223 -6.88 10.87 -2.83
CA TYR A 223 -5.57 11.21 -3.38
C TYR A 223 -5.13 10.10 -4.35
N PHE A 224 -5.34 10.30 -5.64
CA PHE A 224 -4.97 9.33 -6.67
C PHE A 224 -3.47 9.35 -6.99
N SER A 225 -2.93 8.18 -7.29
CA SER A 225 -1.63 7.97 -7.94
C SER A 225 -1.81 7.54 -9.40
N GLN A 226 -0.72 7.51 -10.16
CA GLN A 226 -0.70 7.06 -11.56
C GLN A 226 -1.06 5.57 -11.70
N GLY A 227 -0.66 4.75 -10.72
CA GLY A 227 -0.81 3.30 -10.68
C GLY A 227 -2.19 2.79 -10.28
N SER A 228 -3.24 3.60 -10.40
CA SER A 228 -4.60 3.29 -9.93
C SER A 228 -4.71 3.07 -8.42
N THR A 229 -3.71 3.47 -7.65
CA THR A 229 -3.77 3.47 -6.18
C THR A 229 -4.33 4.78 -5.68
N ALA A 230 -5.06 4.73 -4.57
CA ALA A 230 -5.60 5.92 -3.96
C ALA A 230 -5.49 5.84 -2.44
N VAL A 231 -5.19 6.96 -1.80
CA VAL A 231 -5.37 7.14 -0.36
C VAL A 231 -6.70 7.86 -0.17
N ILE A 232 -7.57 7.34 0.68
CA ILE A 232 -8.94 7.83 0.86
C ILE A 232 -9.11 8.30 2.29
N GLU A 233 -9.53 9.54 2.44
CA GLU A 233 -9.92 10.17 3.71
C GLU A 233 -11.43 10.27 3.79
N LEU A 234 -12.02 9.71 4.85
CA LEU A 234 -13.44 9.84 5.17
C LEU A 234 -13.55 10.49 6.55
N ALA A 235 -13.79 11.79 6.57
CA ALA A 235 -13.95 12.55 7.82
C ALA A 235 -15.40 12.53 8.29
N GLN A 236 -15.65 12.95 9.53
CA GLN A 236 -17.00 13.02 10.08
C GLN A 236 -17.84 14.13 9.44
N THR A 237 -17.21 15.26 9.07
CA THR A 237 -17.88 16.41 8.46
C THR A 237 -17.00 17.07 7.37
N GLU A 238 -17.61 17.88 6.52
CA GLU A 238 -16.88 18.70 5.53
C GLU A 238 -15.99 19.75 6.22
N ASP A 239 -16.42 20.27 7.37
CA ASP A 239 -15.61 21.17 8.20
C ASP A 239 -14.35 20.48 8.72
N ASP A 240 -14.40 19.16 9.01
CA ASP A 240 -13.23 18.41 9.44
C ASP A 240 -12.19 18.31 8.33
N ILE A 241 -12.61 18.07 7.09
CA ILE A 241 -11.73 18.13 5.91
C ILE A 241 -11.14 19.53 5.75
N THR A 242 -12.00 20.55 5.75
CA THR A 242 -11.59 21.94 5.48
C THR A 242 -10.59 22.45 6.52
N ASN A 243 -10.77 22.07 7.79
CA ASN A 243 -9.89 22.49 8.88
C ASN A 243 -8.73 21.53 9.14
N GLY A 244 -8.64 20.40 8.42
CA GLY A 244 -7.61 19.38 8.61
C GLY A 244 -7.72 18.62 9.92
N ASN A 245 -8.93 18.51 10.48
CA ASN A 245 -9.19 17.78 11.72
C ASN A 245 -9.36 16.27 11.44
N SER A 246 -8.27 15.52 11.61
CA SER A 246 -8.25 14.08 11.36
C SER A 246 -8.52 13.21 12.60
N ALA A 247 -8.94 13.80 13.73
CA ALA A 247 -9.08 13.09 15.00
C ALA A 247 -10.05 11.89 14.90
N ASN A 248 -11.16 12.07 14.19
CA ASN A 248 -12.24 11.08 14.06
C ASN A 248 -12.50 10.74 12.58
N THR A 249 -11.44 10.38 11.89
CA THR A 249 -11.40 10.17 10.43
C THR A 249 -10.98 8.74 10.12
N GLN A 250 -11.61 8.13 9.11
CA GLN A 250 -11.16 6.87 8.54
C GLN A 250 -10.19 7.12 7.38
N PHE A 251 -9.13 6.32 7.35
CA PHE A 251 -8.19 6.28 6.22
C PHE A 251 -8.23 4.91 5.58
N LEU A 252 -8.28 4.88 4.25
CA LEU A 252 -8.19 3.67 3.45
C LEU A 252 -7.04 3.81 2.46
N VAL A 253 -6.41 2.69 2.11
CA VAL A 253 -5.54 2.60 0.93
C VAL A 253 -6.17 1.64 -0.07
N SER A 254 -6.36 2.13 -1.28
CA SER A 254 -6.85 1.39 -2.43
C SER A 254 -5.68 1.02 -3.33
N LEU A 255 -5.60 -0.24 -3.74
CA LEU A 255 -4.50 -0.83 -4.50
C LEU A 255 -5.07 -1.63 -5.68
N GLN A 256 -4.34 -1.66 -6.79
CA GLN A 256 -4.76 -2.36 -8.00
C GLN A 256 -5.14 -3.82 -7.70
N GLN A 257 -6.34 -4.19 -8.14
CA GLN A 257 -6.85 -5.55 -8.01
C GLN A 257 -6.13 -6.49 -8.99
N ARG A 258 -5.47 -7.55 -8.49
CA ARG A 258 -4.87 -8.60 -9.32
C ARG A 258 -5.17 -9.97 -8.73
N SER A 259 -5.61 -10.91 -9.57
CA SER A 259 -5.86 -12.28 -9.10
C SER A 259 -4.56 -13.00 -8.76
N ILE A 260 -4.57 -13.74 -7.65
CA ILE A 260 -3.44 -14.50 -7.14
C ILE A 260 -3.58 -15.94 -7.64
N SER A 261 -2.56 -16.48 -8.30
CA SER A 261 -2.64 -17.82 -8.91
C SER A 261 -2.20 -18.91 -7.94
N ALA A 262 -1.20 -18.64 -7.11
CA ALA A 262 -0.69 -19.55 -6.09
C ALA A 262 -0.06 -18.79 -4.92
N ALA A 263 -0.03 -19.40 -3.74
CA ALA A 263 0.69 -18.85 -2.57
C ALA A 263 2.18 -18.59 -2.85
N SER A 264 2.79 -19.40 -3.73
CA SER A 264 4.17 -19.20 -4.17
C SER A 264 4.38 -17.94 -5.00
N ASP A 265 3.32 -17.29 -5.49
CA ASP A 265 3.45 -16.05 -6.28
C ASP A 265 3.96 -14.88 -5.45
N TYR A 266 3.94 -15.00 -4.12
CA TYR A 266 4.42 -13.99 -3.21
C TYR A 266 5.47 -14.53 -2.22
N ASP A 267 6.16 -15.62 -2.60
CA ASP A 267 7.36 -16.08 -1.92
C ASP A 267 8.49 -15.06 -2.06
N GLY A 268 9.35 -14.97 -1.05
CA GLY A 268 10.53 -14.13 -1.07
C GLY A 268 10.82 -13.43 0.25
N LYS A 269 11.80 -12.53 0.19
CA LYS A 269 12.15 -11.64 1.28
C LYS A 269 11.48 -10.29 1.08
N HIS A 270 11.00 -9.73 2.17
CA HIS A 270 10.31 -8.45 2.18
C HIS A 270 10.80 -7.60 3.34
N ILE A 271 10.72 -6.29 3.14
CA ILE A 271 10.78 -5.30 4.21
C ILE A 271 9.44 -4.63 4.35
N GLY A 272 9.20 -4.00 5.49
CA GLY A 272 7.91 -3.39 5.70
C GLY A 272 7.73 -2.61 6.98
N LEU A 273 6.50 -2.17 7.17
CA LEU A 273 6.02 -1.48 8.36
C LEU A 273 4.88 -2.30 8.96
N LEU A 274 4.95 -2.56 10.26
CA LEU A 274 3.88 -3.20 11.02
C LEU A 274 3.42 -2.23 12.10
N ARG A 275 2.14 -1.87 12.05
CA ARG A 275 1.48 -1.10 13.09
C ARG A 275 0.60 -2.03 13.92
N ASP A 276 0.76 -2.03 15.24
CA ASP A 276 -0.07 -2.82 16.17
C ASP A 276 -0.69 -1.89 17.22
N SER A 277 -2.01 -1.67 17.13
CA SER A 277 -2.69 -0.74 18.04
C SER A 277 -2.83 -1.27 19.47
N ALA A 278 -2.61 -2.57 19.69
CA ALA A 278 -2.63 -3.17 21.03
C ALA A 278 -1.35 -2.91 21.84
N LYS A 279 -0.25 -2.49 21.18
CA LYS A 279 1.02 -2.20 21.86
C LYS A 279 0.84 -1.10 22.91
N GLN A 280 1.24 -1.43 24.14
CA GLN A 280 1.11 -0.55 25.30
C GLN A 280 2.38 0.30 25.47
N GLY A 281 2.32 1.55 25.04
CA GLY A 281 3.44 2.51 25.12
C GLY A 281 4.52 2.29 24.04
N GLY A 282 5.41 3.28 23.90
CA GLY A 282 6.37 3.32 22.80
C GLY A 282 5.74 3.67 21.46
N GLU A 283 6.52 3.52 20.39
CA GLU A 283 6.04 3.63 19.01
C GLU A 283 5.17 2.41 18.68
N LYS A 284 4.02 2.65 18.05
CA LYS A 284 3.10 1.57 17.63
C LYS A 284 3.41 1.03 16.25
N VAL A 285 4.37 1.62 15.56
CA VAL A 285 4.84 1.21 14.24
C VAL A 285 6.25 0.68 14.38
N ASP A 286 6.47 -0.54 13.90
CA ASP A 286 7.78 -1.14 13.81
C ASP A 286 8.20 -1.33 12.36
N LEU A 287 9.50 -1.20 12.13
CA LEU A 287 10.13 -1.69 10.91
C LEU A 287 10.23 -3.21 10.99
N VAL A 288 9.87 -3.91 9.92
CA VAL A 288 9.89 -5.37 9.89
C VAL A 288 10.58 -5.92 8.65
N LYS A 289 11.12 -7.13 8.79
CA LYS A 289 11.51 -7.99 7.67
C LYS A 289 10.66 -9.24 7.69
N ALA A 290 10.27 -9.74 6.52
CA ALA A 290 9.52 -10.97 6.38
C ALA A 290 10.19 -11.92 5.39
N ASP A 291 10.25 -13.21 5.74
CA ASP A 291 10.63 -14.29 4.84
C ASP A 291 9.40 -15.17 4.59
N CYS A 292 8.89 -15.12 3.36
CA CYS A 292 7.66 -15.76 2.93
C CYS A 292 7.96 -17.01 2.10
N THR A 293 7.37 -18.13 2.50
CA THR A 293 7.42 -19.40 1.76
C THR A 293 6.06 -20.09 1.78
N SER A 294 5.48 -20.31 0.60
CA SER A 294 4.25 -21.06 0.38
C SER A 294 3.07 -20.60 1.25
N GLY A 295 2.89 -19.29 1.39
CA GLY A 295 1.79 -18.75 2.19
C GLY A 295 2.11 -18.56 3.67
N GLU A 296 3.32 -18.87 4.13
CA GLU A 296 3.74 -18.60 5.51
C GLU A 296 4.89 -17.59 5.52
N CYS A 297 4.71 -16.49 6.22
CA CYS A 297 5.70 -15.42 6.36
C CYS A 297 6.16 -15.31 7.80
N SER A 298 7.46 -15.52 8.04
CA SER A 298 8.09 -15.24 9.33
C SER A 298 8.52 -13.78 9.37
N ILE A 299 7.91 -12.99 10.26
CA ILE A 299 8.08 -11.55 10.39
C ILE A 299 8.94 -11.27 11.61
N SER A 300 10.06 -10.57 11.43
CA SER A 300 10.98 -10.17 12.50
C SER A 300 11.06 -8.64 12.59
N PHE A 301 11.08 -8.11 13.80
CA PHE A 301 11.23 -6.68 14.06
C PHE A 301 12.66 -6.22 13.81
N VAL A 302 12.85 -5.11 13.09
CA VAL A 302 14.18 -4.55 12.79
C VAL A 302 14.61 -3.65 13.95
N THR A 303 15.78 -3.94 14.52
CA THR A 303 16.39 -3.15 15.61
C THR A 303 17.44 -2.17 15.12
N ASP A 304 18.02 -2.45 13.95
CA ASP A 304 19.03 -1.62 13.32
C ASP A 304 18.68 -1.53 11.83
N PRO A 305 18.05 -0.44 11.40
CA PRO A 305 17.66 -0.25 10.00
C PRO A 305 18.87 -0.16 9.07
N GLU A 306 20.02 0.33 9.52
CA GLU A 306 21.22 0.49 8.69
C GLU A 306 21.85 -0.86 8.35
N ASN A 307 22.02 -1.72 9.35
CA ASN A 307 22.67 -3.03 9.23
C ASN A 307 21.67 -4.18 9.02
N GLY A 308 20.38 -3.91 9.15
CA GLY A 308 19.30 -4.89 8.99
C GLY A 308 19.22 -5.93 10.11
N SER A 309 19.71 -5.60 11.31
CA SER A 309 19.62 -6.48 12.48
C SER A 309 18.17 -6.62 12.95
N VAL A 310 17.78 -7.81 13.40
CA VAL A 310 16.40 -8.11 13.83
C VAL A 310 16.33 -8.68 15.24
N GLU A 311 15.18 -8.49 15.90
CA GLU A 311 14.85 -9.15 17.16
C GLU A 311 14.64 -10.65 16.97
N THR A 312 14.66 -11.40 18.08
CA THR A 312 14.35 -12.84 18.08
C THR A 312 12.84 -13.10 18.12
N ASP A 313 12.05 -12.15 18.62
CA ASP A 313 10.60 -12.26 18.63
C ASP A 313 10.08 -12.09 17.20
N THR A 314 9.24 -13.05 16.79
CA THR A 314 8.67 -13.08 15.45
C THR A 314 7.15 -13.15 15.50
N TYR A 315 6.52 -12.49 14.54
CA TYR A 315 5.15 -12.76 14.18
C TYR A 315 5.13 -13.76 13.01
N THR A 316 4.07 -14.54 12.91
CA THR A 316 3.83 -15.42 11.75
C THR A 316 2.54 -14.99 11.09
N LEU A 317 2.65 -14.52 9.84
CA LEU A 317 1.52 -14.29 8.95
C LEU A 317 1.30 -15.54 8.09
N ARG A 318 0.10 -16.11 8.17
CA ARG A 318 -0.30 -17.27 7.38
C ARG A 318 -1.41 -16.87 6.41
N LEU A 319 -1.15 -17.05 5.12
CA LEU A 319 -1.96 -16.76 3.95
C LEU A 319 -2.07 -18.04 3.11
N PRO A 320 -2.95 -18.97 3.47
CA PRO A 320 -2.99 -20.28 2.83
C PRO A 320 -3.48 -20.21 1.36
N ASP A 321 -3.03 -21.16 0.54
CA ASP A 321 -3.32 -21.18 -0.89
C ASP A 321 -4.82 -21.37 -1.19
N GLU A 322 -5.54 -22.07 -0.31
CA GLU A 322 -6.99 -22.28 -0.41
C GLU A 322 -7.83 -21.02 -0.13
N GLU A 323 -7.27 -20.01 0.55
CA GLU A 323 -7.99 -18.77 0.94
C GLU A 323 -7.73 -17.59 -0.01
N LYS A 324 -7.06 -17.84 -1.14
CA LYS A 324 -6.74 -16.80 -2.13
C LYS A 324 -7.95 -16.39 -2.95
N ASN A 325 -7.98 -15.11 -3.32
CA ASN A 325 -9.06 -14.45 -4.03
C ASN A 325 -10.41 -14.50 -3.28
N ILE A 326 -10.37 -14.54 -1.95
CA ILE A 326 -11.56 -14.54 -1.09
C ILE A 326 -11.62 -13.21 -0.34
N PRO A 327 -12.76 -12.49 -0.37
CA PRO A 327 -14.01 -12.79 -1.10
C PRO A 327 -13.93 -12.45 -2.60
N ASN A 328 -12.94 -11.66 -3.02
CA ASN A 328 -12.74 -11.24 -4.41
C ASN A 328 -11.28 -11.40 -4.84
N ALA A 329 -11.03 -11.30 -6.15
CA ALA A 329 -9.69 -11.36 -6.71
C ALA A 329 -8.73 -10.40 -6.00
N GLY A 330 -7.53 -10.88 -5.68
CA GLY A 330 -6.46 -10.10 -5.05
C GLY A 330 -6.53 -9.92 -3.54
N PHE A 331 -7.53 -10.49 -2.86
CA PHE A 331 -7.52 -10.69 -1.42
C PHE A 331 -7.03 -12.09 -1.05
N VAL A 332 -6.41 -12.24 0.12
CA VAL A 332 -6.14 -13.52 0.76
C VAL A 332 -6.53 -13.43 2.22
N LEU A 333 -7.42 -14.31 2.66
CA LEU A 333 -7.74 -14.45 4.08
C LEU A 333 -6.67 -15.27 4.78
N GLY A 334 -6.42 -14.94 6.04
CA GLY A 334 -5.35 -15.55 6.80
C GLY A 334 -5.38 -15.21 8.28
N SER A 335 -4.23 -15.37 8.91
CA SER A 335 -4.06 -15.08 10.33
C SER A 335 -2.69 -14.51 10.62
N LEU A 336 -2.63 -13.53 11.52
CA LEU A 336 -1.40 -13.05 12.13
C LEU A 336 -1.31 -13.62 13.55
N SER A 337 -0.17 -14.20 13.89
CA SER A 337 0.07 -14.78 15.21
C SER A 337 1.39 -14.33 15.80
N ASN A 338 1.47 -14.31 17.13
CA ASN A 338 2.71 -14.01 17.86
C ASN A 338 3.33 -15.28 18.47
N SER A 339 4.49 -15.13 19.12
CA SER A 339 5.22 -16.23 19.77
C SER A 339 4.44 -16.95 20.89
N GLN A 340 3.33 -16.38 21.36
CA GLN A 340 2.43 -16.98 22.34
C GLN A 340 1.29 -17.80 21.71
N ASN A 341 1.27 -17.93 20.37
CA ASN A 341 0.24 -18.61 19.58
C ASN A 341 -1.17 -18.02 19.71
N ALA A 342 -1.31 -16.76 20.13
CA ALA A 342 -2.54 -16.03 19.93
C ALA A 342 -2.62 -15.66 18.43
N ALA A 343 -3.76 -15.92 17.78
CA ALA A 343 -3.95 -15.63 16.36
C ALA A 343 -5.14 -14.68 16.18
N GLY A 344 -4.92 -13.60 15.43
CA GLY A 344 -5.96 -12.71 14.95
C GLY A 344 -6.26 -12.99 13.47
N THR A 345 -7.53 -12.91 13.08
CA THR A 345 -7.90 -12.94 11.65
C THR A 345 -7.22 -11.79 10.93
N SER A 346 -6.71 -12.05 9.73
CA SER A 346 -6.10 -11.04 8.87
C SER A 346 -6.55 -11.21 7.43
N VAL A 347 -6.60 -10.12 6.70
CA VAL A 347 -6.77 -10.12 5.25
C VAL A 347 -5.65 -9.29 4.65
N CYS A 348 -5.10 -9.77 3.55
CA CYS A 348 -4.12 -9.03 2.76
C CYS A 348 -4.66 -8.82 1.36
N THR A 349 -4.50 -7.62 0.82
CA THR A 349 -4.44 -7.49 -0.63
C THR A 349 -2.99 -7.60 -1.09
N ILE A 350 -2.74 -8.48 -2.06
CA ILE A 350 -1.41 -8.78 -2.55
C ILE A 350 -1.35 -8.43 -4.03
N ASN A 351 -0.37 -7.61 -4.38
CA ASN A 351 -0.07 -7.28 -5.77
C ASN A 351 1.34 -7.76 -6.09
N THR A 352 1.46 -8.73 -7.00
CA THR A 352 2.73 -9.38 -7.35
C THR A 352 3.50 -8.68 -8.47
N ASP A 353 2.93 -7.61 -9.04
CA ASP A 353 3.62 -6.76 -10.00
C ASP A 353 2.97 -5.37 -9.96
N TYR A 354 3.15 -4.72 -8.81
CA TYR A 354 2.50 -3.45 -8.57
C TYR A 354 3.07 -2.37 -9.49
N ALA A 355 2.20 -1.67 -10.22
CA ALA A 355 2.55 -0.62 -11.18
C ALA A 355 3.63 -1.02 -12.22
N GLY A 356 3.77 -2.31 -12.52
CA GLY A 356 4.79 -2.81 -13.45
C GLY A 356 6.21 -2.83 -12.88
N ALA A 357 6.38 -2.61 -11.57
CA ALA A 357 7.69 -2.55 -10.92
C ALA A 357 8.30 -3.94 -10.67
N SER A 358 7.61 -5.04 -11.01
CA SER A 358 8.03 -6.42 -10.65
C SER A 358 8.30 -6.60 -9.15
N LYS A 359 7.66 -5.77 -8.32
CA LYS A 359 7.74 -5.81 -6.86
C LYS A 359 6.44 -6.36 -6.30
N HIS A 360 6.57 -7.23 -5.30
CA HIS A 360 5.43 -7.73 -4.53
C HIS A 360 5.09 -6.72 -3.45
N PHE A 361 3.82 -6.40 -3.31
CA PHE A 361 3.30 -5.55 -2.26
C PHE A 361 2.16 -6.24 -1.52
N PHE A 362 2.23 -6.18 -0.21
CA PHE A 362 1.20 -6.64 0.71
C PHE A 362 0.68 -5.42 1.43
N ALA A 363 -0.64 -5.27 1.46
CA ALA A 363 -1.31 -4.39 2.40
C ALA A 363 -2.33 -5.22 3.17
N CYS A 364 -2.05 -5.39 4.45
CA CYS A 364 -2.81 -6.26 5.33
C CYS A 364 -3.46 -5.46 6.45
N VAL A 365 -4.68 -5.87 6.80
CA VAL A 365 -5.38 -5.44 8.00
C VAL A 365 -5.82 -6.69 8.77
N GLY A 366 -5.69 -6.67 10.09
CA GLY A 366 -6.05 -7.82 10.92
C GLY A 366 -6.36 -7.42 12.36
N TYR A 367 -6.86 -8.37 13.14
CA TYR A 367 -6.90 -8.22 14.60
C TYR A 367 -5.51 -8.37 15.18
N SER A 368 -5.22 -7.63 16.25
CA SER A 368 -3.98 -7.82 16.99
C SER A 368 -3.94 -9.22 17.61
N PRO A 369 -2.82 -9.96 17.53
CA PRO A 369 -2.70 -11.28 18.13
C PRO A 369 -3.04 -11.28 19.63
N GLY A 370 -4.23 -11.80 19.97
CA GLY A 370 -4.72 -11.90 21.35
C GLY A 370 -5.65 -10.77 21.80
N ASP A 371 -5.95 -9.80 20.94
CA ASP A 371 -6.91 -8.72 21.19
C ASP A 371 -7.72 -8.39 19.93
N ASP A 372 -8.96 -8.88 19.88
CA ASP A 372 -9.89 -8.64 18.76
C ASP A 372 -10.56 -7.26 18.81
N GLY A 373 -10.28 -6.45 19.84
CA GLY A 373 -10.67 -5.05 19.92
C GLY A 373 -9.63 -4.10 19.33
N GLN A 374 -8.46 -4.61 18.93
CA GLN A 374 -7.35 -3.82 18.38
C GLN A 374 -6.94 -4.33 17.00
N PHE A 375 -6.38 -3.45 16.19
CA PHE A 375 -6.05 -3.73 14.80
C PHE A 375 -4.55 -3.71 14.56
N THR A 376 -4.12 -4.61 13.68
CA THR A 376 -2.81 -4.60 13.06
C THR A 376 -2.94 -4.15 11.61
N HIS A 377 -1.94 -3.39 11.16
CA HIS A 377 -1.78 -3.03 9.77
C HIS A 377 -0.36 -3.39 9.36
N MET A 378 -0.19 -4.04 8.22
CA MET A 378 1.12 -4.48 7.78
C MET A 378 1.29 -4.23 6.30
N PHE A 379 2.40 -3.59 5.96
CA PHE A 379 2.75 -3.21 4.59
C PHE A 379 4.12 -3.78 4.28
N LEU A 380 4.18 -4.72 3.35
CA LEU A 380 5.43 -5.40 2.96
C LEU A 380 5.72 -5.14 1.49
N VAL A 381 6.98 -4.84 1.18
CA VAL A 381 7.49 -4.73 -0.19
C VAL A 381 8.64 -5.73 -0.38
N SER A 382 8.67 -6.45 -1.50
CA SER A 382 9.77 -7.38 -1.80
C SER A 382 11.11 -6.65 -1.93
N GLU A 383 12.15 -7.22 -1.32
CA GLU A 383 13.54 -6.74 -1.41
C GLU A 383 14.05 -6.64 -2.85
#